data_AF-G4HA85-F1
#
_entry.id   AF-G4HA85-F1
#
_cell.length_a   1.000
_cell.length_b   1.000
_cell.length_c   1.000
_cell.angle_alpha   90.00
_cell.angle_beta   90.00
_cell.angle_gamma   90.00
#
_symmetry.space_group_name_H-M   'P 1'
#
loop_
_entity.id
_entity.type
_entity.pdbx_description
1 polymer ?
#
loop_
_entity_poly.entity_id
_entity_poly.type
_entity_poly.pdbx_seq_one_letter_code
_entity_poly.pdbx_strand_id
1 'polypeptide(L)'
;MNQGKAIDPLLIGRLDIRAAGPRCKMLLGDLNGDGRMEMLLVQPDNRQDVRYIPHQVQCLTAYDLEGNLLWQTGKPDPGAGSQGSDYPAQIVDIDGDGHLEVLCVMENRLLVINGYDGSVRSSHELPDPEAHDCIIVANLTGSPHTRDIILKDRYRRMWAMDHHFNILWTHEGNPGHFPWVYDLDGDGYDEVMAGYTLLDHDGTPLWSCRDLDDHADCIWIGDVNGDGDPEIVIGGSVTVMYDRNGRELWRYEGSIESQHIALGRFRSDLPGLQIAGLDRLVREDDGKGLVGKDALFLLDGSGREVWKEDRKTPGWLTIIEPLRGWAEGALDYILAYRRGGGVLPTLYDGHMNAIAEFPDEGYAVHADLWGSGMEQVIIYSDETASIYSSKSADLSEPASGIPLPQTKRLSSSTLYPGGEVPLFSS
;
A
#
# COMPACT_ATOMS: atom_id res chain seq x y z
N MET A 1 21.01 23.28 -2.04
CA MET A 1 21.02 23.72 -3.46
C MET A 1 21.43 22.55 -4.33
N ASN A 2 20.43 21.79 -4.79
CA ASN A 2 20.40 21.14 -6.10
C ASN A 2 18.90 21.06 -6.38
N GLN A 3 18.37 22.10 -7.04
CA GLN A 3 16.98 22.07 -7.50
C GLN A 3 16.87 20.90 -8.49
N GLY A 4 15.91 20.00 -8.25
CA GLY A 4 15.76 18.71 -8.91
C GLY A 4 15.82 18.85 -10.42
N LYS A 5 16.95 18.46 -11.00
CA LYS A 5 17.04 18.29 -12.45
C LYS A 5 16.23 17.03 -12.76
N ALA A 6 15.33 17.11 -13.74
CA ALA A 6 14.65 15.92 -14.26
C ALA A 6 15.68 14.83 -14.58
N ILE A 7 15.41 13.62 -14.11
CA ILE A 7 16.20 12.42 -14.36
C ILE A 7 15.31 11.56 -15.26
N ASP A 8 15.69 11.45 -16.53
CA ASP A 8 14.98 10.58 -17.45
C ASP A 8 15.02 9.14 -16.91
N PRO A 9 13.86 8.50 -16.65
CA PRO A 9 13.83 7.14 -16.16
C PRO A 9 14.36 6.21 -17.23
N LEU A 10 15.29 5.33 -16.87
CA LEU A 10 15.85 4.33 -17.75
C LEU A 10 14.97 3.09 -17.73
N LEU A 11 14.44 2.68 -18.88
CA LEU A 11 13.77 1.40 -19.04
C LEU A 11 14.81 0.28 -18.97
N ILE A 12 14.75 -0.53 -17.92
CA ILE A 12 15.69 -1.62 -17.65
C ILE A 12 15.16 -2.95 -18.20
N GLY A 13 13.85 -3.17 -18.13
CA GLY A 13 13.21 -4.38 -18.63
C GLY A 13 11.76 -4.14 -19.03
N ARG A 14 11.26 -4.90 -20.00
CA ARG A 14 9.85 -4.96 -20.33
C ARG A 14 9.44 -6.41 -20.50
N LEU A 15 8.53 -6.87 -19.64
CA LEU A 15 8.19 -8.26 -19.43
C LEU A 15 6.77 -8.54 -19.93
N ASP A 16 6.53 -9.74 -20.45
CA ASP A 16 5.19 -10.23 -20.81
C ASP A 16 4.59 -10.97 -19.61
N ILE A 17 3.50 -10.43 -19.07
CA ILE A 17 2.81 -10.96 -17.89
C ILE A 17 1.42 -11.52 -18.21
N ARG A 18 1.08 -11.73 -19.50
CA ARG A 18 -0.26 -12.17 -19.92
C ARG A 18 -0.69 -13.51 -19.31
N ALA A 19 0.27 -14.37 -18.95
CA ALA A 19 -0.06 -15.66 -18.35
C ALA A 19 -0.65 -15.54 -16.93
N ALA A 20 -0.50 -14.40 -16.25
CA ALA A 20 -1.21 -14.10 -14.99
C ALA A 20 -2.71 -13.83 -15.19
N GLY A 21 -3.11 -13.45 -16.41
CA GLY A 21 -4.46 -12.98 -16.70
C GLY A 21 -4.68 -11.51 -16.36
N PRO A 22 -5.83 -10.94 -16.77
CA PRO A 22 -6.10 -9.52 -16.62
C PRO A 22 -6.41 -9.14 -15.16
N ARG A 23 -6.33 -7.84 -14.88
CA ARG A 23 -6.81 -7.16 -13.67
C ARG A 23 -6.10 -7.60 -12.38
N CYS A 24 -4.82 -7.96 -12.49
CA CYS A 24 -4.02 -8.31 -11.34
C CYS A 24 -3.58 -7.09 -10.51
N LYS A 25 -3.44 -7.27 -9.20
CA LYS A 25 -2.60 -6.45 -8.32
C LYS A 25 -1.21 -7.06 -8.28
N MET A 26 -0.15 -6.25 -8.35
CA MET A 26 1.22 -6.74 -8.20
C MET A 26 1.69 -6.56 -6.76
N LEU A 27 2.30 -7.60 -6.20
CA LEU A 27 3.08 -7.55 -4.96
C LEU A 27 4.55 -7.81 -5.29
N LEU A 28 5.45 -7.31 -4.44
CA LEU A 28 6.90 -7.49 -4.58
C LEU A 28 7.47 -8.14 -3.33
N GLY A 29 8.41 -9.06 -3.51
CA GLY A 29 9.18 -9.69 -2.45
C GLY A 29 10.22 -10.64 -3.04
N ASP A 30 11.30 -10.88 -2.32
CA ASP A 30 12.31 -11.89 -2.67
C ASP A 30 11.80 -13.27 -2.26
N LEU A 31 10.96 -13.84 -3.13
CA LEU A 31 10.20 -15.05 -2.86
C LEU A 31 11.10 -16.28 -2.82
N ASN A 32 12.20 -16.25 -3.55
CA ASN A 32 13.12 -17.36 -3.67
C ASN A 32 14.37 -17.26 -2.76
N GLY A 33 14.60 -16.09 -2.15
CA GLY A 33 15.70 -15.80 -1.22
C GLY A 33 17.07 -15.58 -1.90
N ASP A 34 17.11 -15.27 -3.19
CA ASP A 34 18.36 -15.10 -3.94
C ASP A 34 18.93 -13.68 -3.87
N GLY A 35 18.22 -12.74 -3.24
CA GLY A 35 18.62 -11.35 -3.16
C GLY A 35 18.09 -10.46 -4.29
N ARG A 36 17.07 -10.93 -5.02
CA ARG A 36 16.27 -10.14 -5.96
C ARG A 36 14.80 -10.40 -5.74
N MET A 37 14.00 -9.34 -5.87
CA MET A 37 12.57 -9.46 -5.73
C MET A 37 11.94 -10.07 -6.98
N GLU A 38 10.97 -10.95 -6.77
CA GLU A 38 10.00 -11.38 -7.76
C GLU A 38 8.79 -10.44 -7.83
N MET A 39 8.08 -10.52 -8.95
CA MET A 39 6.75 -9.94 -9.13
C MET A 39 5.69 -11.02 -8.90
N LEU A 40 4.80 -10.81 -7.94
CA LEU A 40 3.65 -11.68 -7.71
C LEU A 40 2.37 -11.00 -8.19
N LEU A 41 1.77 -11.53 -9.25
CA LEU A 41 0.51 -11.05 -9.80
C LEU A 41 -0.65 -11.79 -9.11
N VAL A 42 -1.47 -11.03 -8.39
CA VAL A 42 -2.65 -11.48 -7.66
C VAL A 42 -3.89 -11.16 -8.48
N GLN A 43 -4.51 -12.19 -9.06
CA GLN A 43 -5.75 -12.04 -9.82
C GLN A 43 -6.98 -12.24 -8.92
N PRO A 44 -7.98 -11.34 -8.98
CA PRO A 44 -9.22 -11.52 -8.23
C PRO A 44 -10.14 -12.54 -8.93
N ASP A 45 -11.12 -13.03 -8.18
CA ASP A 45 -12.27 -13.75 -8.75
C ASP A 45 -13.11 -12.88 -9.71
N ASN A 46 -14.07 -13.51 -10.39
CA ASN A 46 -14.89 -12.86 -11.41
C ASN A 46 -16.07 -12.03 -10.87
N ARG A 47 -16.07 -11.66 -9.59
CA ARG A 47 -17.10 -10.80 -9.00
C ARG A 47 -17.05 -9.41 -9.62
N GLN A 48 -18.17 -8.95 -10.19
CA GLN A 48 -18.19 -7.67 -10.89
C GLN A 48 -18.59 -6.49 -9.98
N ASP A 49 -19.31 -6.75 -8.89
CA ASP A 49 -19.71 -5.74 -7.90
C ASP A 49 -19.13 -6.10 -6.54
N VAL A 50 -18.20 -5.27 -6.08
CA VAL A 50 -17.44 -5.47 -4.82
C VAL A 50 -17.74 -4.40 -3.78
N ARG A 51 -18.83 -3.65 -3.94
CA ARG A 51 -19.19 -2.57 -3.00
C ARG A 51 -19.47 -3.08 -1.58
N TYR A 52 -19.92 -4.32 -1.45
CA TYR A 52 -20.33 -4.91 -0.16
C TYR A 52 -19.58 -6.20 0.17
N ILE A 53 -19.25 -7.01 -0.83
CA ILE A 53 -18.51 -8.27 -0.68
C ILE A 53 -17.24 -8.14 -1.51
N PRO A 54 -16.06 -8.15 -0.89
CA PRO A 54 -14.80 -7.92 -1.59
C PRO A 54 -14.37 -9.16 -2.39
N HIS A 55 -13.25 -9.06 -3.09
CA HIS A 55 -12.69 -10.18 -3.86
C HIS A 55 -12.14 -11.30 -2.98
N GLN A 56 -12.08 -12.50 -3.55
CA GLN A 56 -11.11 -13.52 -3.16
C GLN A 56 -10.07 -13.66 -4.29
N VAL A 57 -8.95 -14.31 -3.99
CA VAL A 57 -7.91 -14.62 -4.97
C VAL A 57 -8.35 -15.78 -5.85
N GLN A 58 -8.23 -15.61 -7.16
CA GLN A 58 -8.50 -16.62 -8.20
C GLN A 58 -7.21 -17.30 -8.69
N CYS A 59 -6.14 -16.51 -8.80
CA CYS A 59 -4.85 -16.98 -9.28
C CYS A 59 -3.72 -16.12 -8.73
N LEU A 60 -2.60 -16.77 -8.43
CA LEU A 60 -1.32 -16.15 -8.12
C LEU A 60 -0.31 -16.59 -9.17
N THR A 61 0.44 -15.66 -9.76
CA THR A 61 1.49 -15.97 -10.73
C THR A 61 2.76 -15.20 -10.39
N ALA A 62 3.85 -15.92 -10.14
CA ALA A 62 5.14 -15.34 -9.83
C ALA A 62 6.06 -15.29 -11.05
N TYR A 63 6.75 -14.17 -11.22
CA TYR A 63 7.77 -13.96 -12.23
C TYR A 63 9.04 -13.42 -11.60
N ASP A 64 10.19 -13.79 -12.15
CA ASP A 64 11.42 -13.05 -11.91
C ASP A 64 11.45 -11.73 -12.71
N LEU A 65 12.49 -10.92 -12.49
CA LEU A 65 12.69 -9.64 -13.18
C LEU A 65 13.15 -9.81 -14.63
N GLU A 66 13.51 -11.01 -15.08
CA GLU A 66 13.81 -11.32 -16.48
C GLU A 66 12.54 -11.72 -17.26
N GLY A 67 11.41 -11.92 -16.56
CA GLY A 67 10.12 -12.28 -17.13
C GLY A 67 9.87 -13.78 -17.24
N ASN A 68 10.68 -14.61 -16.58
CA ASN A 68 10.42 -16.04 -16.50
C ASN A 68 9.30 -16.29 -15.48
N LEU A 69 8.28 -17.05 -15.88
CA LEU A 69 7.24 -17.53 -14.97
C LEU A 69 7.85 -18.62 -14.08
N LEU A 70 7.85 -18.40 -12.77
CA LEU A 70 8.41 -19.33 -11.79
C LEU A 70 7.37 -20.38 -11.36
N TRP A 71 6.19 -19.91 -10.94
CA TRP A 71 5.07 -20.76 -10.55
C TRP A 71 3.72 -20.05 -10.72
N GLN A 72 2.65 -20.83 -10.73
CA GLN A 72 1.27 -20.36 -10.79
C GLN A 72 0.37 -21.23 -9.92
N THR A 73 -0.35 -20.61 -8.98
CA THR A 73 -1.26 -21.28 -8.04
C THR A 73 -2.68 -20.78 -8.25
N GLY A 74 -3.59 -21.70 -8.58
CA GLY A 74 -4.91 -21.37 -9.10
C GLY A 74 -4.93 -21.37 -10.63
N LYS A 75 -5.98 -20.78 -11.22
CA LYS A 75 -6.12 -20.68 -12.67
C LYS A 75 -6.64 -19.29 -13.05
N PRO A 76 -5.99 -18.59 -13.98
CA PRO A 76 -6.48 -17.29 -14.41
C PRO A 76 -7.88 -17.34 -15.04
N ASP A 77 -8.71 -16.36 -14.70
CA ASP A 77 -10.02 -16.12 -15.30
C ASP A 77 -9.99 -14.85 -16.17
N PRO A 78 -10.23 -14.94 -17.50
CA PRO A 78 -10.39 -13.75 -18.35
C PRO A 78 -11.53 -12.82 -17.89
N GLY A 79 -12.51 -13.37 -17.18
CA GLY A 79 -13.65 -12.66 -16.60
C GLY A 79 -13.41 -12.06 -15.22
N ALA A 80 -12.17 -12.04 -14.70
CA ALA A 80 -11.80 -11.44 -13.41
C ALA A 80 -12.46 -10.07 -13.18
N GLY A 81 -12.82 -9.74 -11.94
CA GLY A 81 -13.42 -8.45 -11.61
C GLY A 81 -12.41 -7.29 -11.67
N SER A 82 -12.93 -6.06 -11.68
CA SER A 82 -12.11 -4.84 -11.66
C SER A 82 -11.68 -4.44 -10.25
N GLN A 83 -10.63 -3.62 -10.13
CA GLN A 83 -10.17 -3.08 -8.85
C GLN A 83 -11.20 -2.08 -8.28
N GLY A 84 -11.97 -2.52 -7.28
CA GLY A 84 -12.90 -1.67 -6.49
C GLY A 84 -12.94 -2.02 -5.00
N SER A 85 -12.12 -2.99 -4.59
CA SER A 85 -11.85 -3.45 -3.23
C SER A 85 -10.40 -3.89 -3.16
N ASP A 86 -9.90 -4.13 -1.95
CA ASP A 86 -8.58 -4.73 -1.81
C ASP A 86 -8.61 -6.22 -2.19
N TYR A 87 -7.42 -6.79 -2.39
CA TYR A 87 -7.22 -8.20 -2.72
C TYR A 87 -6.59 -8.85 -1.49
N PRO A 88 -7.19 -9.92 -0.93
CA PRO A 88 -6.74 -10.52 0.33
C PRO A 88 -5.50 -11.37 0.09
N ALA A 89 -4.36 -10.72 -0.16
CA ALA A 89 -3.06 -11.34 -0.31
C ALA A 89 -1.93 -10.43 0.21
N GLN A 90 -0.96 -11.01 0.92
CA GLN A 90 0.26 -10.34 1.38
C GLN A 90 1.47 -11.28 1.22
N ILE A 91 2.66 -10.70 1.06
CA ILE A 91 3.94 -11.42 1.12
C ILE A 91 4.60 -11.12 2.46
N VAL A 92 4.92 -12.15 3.25
CA VAL A 92 5.49 -12.02 4.59
C VAL A 92 6.22 -13.30 5.00
N ASP A 93 7.30 -13.18 5.76
CA ASP A 93 7.88 -14.29 6.54
C ASP A 93 7.01 -14.51 7.79
N ILE A 94 6.03 -15.41 7.71
CA ILE A 94 5.00 -15.52 8.76
C ILE A 94 5.45 -16.37 9.95
N ASP A 95 6.46 -17.21 9.77
CA ASP A 95 6.95 -18.11 10.82
C ASP A 95 8.34 -17.74 11.36
N GLY A 96 9.01 -16.78 10.73
CA GLY A 96 10.32 -16.24 11.14
C GLY A 96 11.50 -17.11 10.69
N ASP A 97 11.33 -17.95 9.66
CA ASP A 97 12.38 -18.84 9.16
C ASP A 97 13.33 -18.16 8.14
N GLY A 98 13.03 -16.92 7.74
CA GLY A 98 13.79 -16.14 6.78
C GLY A 98 13.39 -16.37 5.32
N HIS A 99 12.38 -17.21 5.05
CA HIS A 99 11.77 -17.37 3.74
C HIS A 99 10.41 -16.68 3.70
N LEU A 100 10.02 -16.18 2.53
CA LEU A 100 8.74 -15.50 2.38
C LEU A 100 7.62 -16.49 2.06
N GLU A 101 6.50 -16.36 2.76
CA GLU A 101 5.22 -16.92 2.38
C GLU A 101 4.34 -15.88 1.67
N VAL A 102 3.37 -16.40 0.92
CA VAL A 102 2.21 -15.66 0.47
C VAL A 102 1.02 -16.07 1.32
N LEU A 103 0.46 -15.13 2.07
CA LEU A 103 -0.86 -15.30 2.70
C LEU A 103 -1.91 -14.90 1.67
N CYS A 104 -2.96 -15.70 1.48
CA CYS A 104 -4.10 -15.27 0.67
C CYS A 104 -5.41 -15.92 1.06
N VAL A 105 -6.55 -15.27 0.75
CA VAL A 105 -7.86 -15.94 0.78
C VAL A 105 -8.22 -16.43 -0.62
N MET A 106 -8.31 -17.75 -0.77
CA MET A 106 -8.64 -18.44 -2.02
C MET A 106 -9.59 -19.60 -1.72
N GLU A 107 -10.64 -19.79 -2.53
CA GLU A 107 -11.64 -20.85 -2.37
C GLU A 107 -12.27 -20.91 -0.95
N ASN A 108 -12.58 -19.75 -0.36
CA ASN A 108 -13.13 -19.56 0.99
C ASN A 108 -12.21 -20.06 2.13
N ARG A 109 -10.90 -20.12 1.90
CA ARG A 109 -9.92 -20.52 2.91
C ARG A 109 -8.80 -19.50 2.99
N LEU A 110 -8.28 -19.29 4.19
CA LEU A 110 -7.00 -18.60 4.37
C LEU A 110 -5.88 -19.62 4.09
N LEU A 111 -5.08 -19.35 3.07
CA LEU A 111 -3.96 -20.17 2.66
C LEU A 111 -2.64 -19.53 3.06
N VAL A 112 -1.69 -20.37 3.46
CA VAL A 112 -0.27 -20.04 3.56
C VAL A 112 0.43 -20.78 2.43
N ILE A 113 1.06 -20.04 1.52
CA ILE A 113 1.70 -20.57 0.30
C ILE A 113 3.20 -20.30 0.38
N ASN A 114 4.01 -21.31 0.02
CA ASN A 114 5.46 -21.13 -0.06
C ASN A 114 5.80 -20.15 -1.19
N GLY A 115 6.52 -19.07 -0.89
CA GLY A 115 6.93 -18.08 -1.89
C GLY A 115 7.81 -18.67 -2.98
N TYR A 116 8.69 -19.61 -2.64
CA TYR A 116 9.65 -20.19 -3.58
C TYR A 116 9.01 -20.99 -4.74
N ASP A 117 7.97 -21.79 -4.47
CA ASP A 117 7.39 -22.70 -5.48
C ASP A 117 5.86 -22.64 -5.64
N GLY A 118 5.18 -21.78 -4.88
CA GLY A 118 3.72 -21.64 -4.94
C GLY A 118 2.94 -22.80 -4.31
N SER A 119 3.59 -23.76 -3.65
CA SER A 119 2.91 -24.88 -3.00
C SER A 119 2.16 -24.44 -1.73
N VAL A 120 0.96 -25.00 -1.53
CA VAL A 120 0.16 -24.71 -0.33
C VAL A 120 0.77 -25.40 0.89
N ARG A 121 1.27 -24.60 1.83
CA ARG A 121 1.87 -25.06 3.09
C ARG A 121 0.82 -25.41 4.13
N SER A 122 -0.21 -24.58 4.27
CA SER A 122 -1.35 -24.84 5.16
C SER A 122 -2.62 -24.13 4.70
N SER A 123 -3.77 -24.54 5.24
CA SER A 123 -5.08 -24.07 4.83
C SER A 123 -6.07 -24.06 5.99
N HIS A 124 -6.67 -22.91 6.25
CA HIS A 124 -7.47 -22.64 7.45
C HIS A 124 -8.86 -22.15 7.08
N GLU A 125 -9.83 -22.43 7.94
CA GLU A 125 -11.18 -21.85 7.82
C GLU A 125 -11.11 -20.34 8.06
N LEU A 126 -11.96 -19.59 7.36
CA LEU A 126 -12.17 -18.18 7.70
C LEU A 126 -13.01 -18.07 8.99
N PRO A 127 -12.78 -17.04 9.82
CA PRO A 127 -13.63 -16.78 10.99
C PRO A 127 -15.06 -16.38 10.59
N ASP A 128 -15.24 -15.90 9.36
CA ASP A 128 -16.51 -15.57 8.72
C ASP A 128 -16.37 -15.67 7.20
N PRO A 129 -17.42 -16.09 6.46
CA PRO A 129 -17.36 -16.17 4.99
C PRO A 129 -16.97 -14.88 4.27
N GLU A 130 -17.15 -13.70 4.88
CA GLU A 130 -16.80 -12.40 4.29
C GLU A 130 -15.46 -11.82 4.81
N ALA A 131 -14.72 -12.56 5.65
CA ALA A 131 -13.45 -12.15 6.23
C ALA A 131 -12.28 -12.18 5.22
N HIS A 132 -12.43 -11.46 4.11
CA HIS A 132 -11.52 -11.53 2.97
C HIS A 132 -11.42 -10.21 2.19
N ASP A 133 -11.61 -9.05 2.84
CA ASP A 133 -11.30 -7.76 2.19
C ASP A 133 -9.79 -7.55 2.10
N CYS A 134 -9.11 -7.64 3.24
CA CYS A 134 -7.66 -7.53 3.34
C CYS A 134 -7.12 -8.44 4.44
N ILE A 135 -5.81 -8.70 4.37
CA ILE A 135 -5.04 -9.40 5.38
C ILE A 135 -4.02 -8.41 5.93
N ILE A 136 -3.98 -8.28 7.25
CA ILE A 136 -3.02 -7.44 7.97
C ILE A 136 -2.23 -8.32 8.91
N VAL A 137 -0.91 -8.18 8.93
CA VAL A 137 -0.01 -8.89 9.84
C VAL A 137 0.37 -7.95 10.97
N ALA A 138 0.24 -8.40 12.20
CA ALA A 138 0.39 -7.59 13.41
C ALA A 138 1.11 -8.38 14.53
N ASN A 139 1.59 -7.66 15.53
CA ASN A 139 2.14 -8.22 16.76
C ASN A 139 1.18 -7.94 17.92
N LEU A 140 0.13 -8.76 18.04
CA LEU A 140 -0.91 -8.60 19.06
C LEU A 140 -0.63 -9.42 20.32
N THR A 141 0.29 -10.39 20.20
CA THR A 141 0.63 -11.36 21.25
C THR A 141 2.01 -11.13 21.86
N GLY A 142 2.75 -10.09 21.44
CA GLY A 142 4.07 -9.73 21.98
C GLY A 142 5.18 -10.70 21.52
N SER A 143 5.00 -11.25 20.32
CA SER A 143 5.92 -12.18 19.70
C SER A 143 7.16 -11.45 19.15
N PRO A 144 8.38 -12.03 19.25
CA PRO A 144 9.58 -11.44 18.64
C PRO A 144 9.50 -11.26 17.11
N HIS A 145 8.62 -12.03 16.47
CA HIS A 145 8.28 -11.91 15.07
C HIS A 145 6.80 -11.53 14.95
N THR A 146 6.49 -10.54 14.13
CA THR A 146 5.12 -10.10 13.82
C THR A 146 4.42 -11.18 12.98
N ARG A 147 3.43 -11.87 13.56
CA ARG A 147 2.82 -13.06 12.94
C ARG A 147 1.36 -13.32 13.30
N ASP A 148 0.75 -12.42 14.06
CA ASP A 148 -0.69 -12.46 14.29
C ASP A 148 -1.39 -11.84 13.06
N ILE A 149 -2.63 -12.25 12.82
CA ILE A 149 -3.34 -11.92 11.58
C ILE A 149 -4.65 -11.24 11.90
N ILE A 150 -4.92 -10.13 11.24
CA ILE A 150 -6.24 -9.50 11.23
C ILE A 150 -6.86 -9.71 9.85
N LEU A 151 -8.09 -10.22 9.85
CA LEU A 151 -8.97 -10.27 8.68
C LEU A 151 -10.14 -9.33 8.91
N LYS A 152 -10.73 -8.82 7.83
CA LYS A 152 -11.95 -8.00 7.91
C LYS A 152 -12.91 -8.25 6.77
N ASP A 153 -14.16 -7.92 7.01
CA ASP A 153 -15.15 -7.71 5.96
C ASP A 153 -15.01 -6.30 5.37
N ARG A 154 -15.90 -5.92 4.46
CA ARG A 154 -15.76 -4.63 3.77
C ARG A 154 -15.80 -3.43 4.72
N TYR A 155 -16.79 -3.31 5.60
CA TYR A 155 -17.02 -2.07 6.37
C TYR A 155 -17.69 -2.25 7.75
N ARG A 156 -17.73 -3.46 8.31
CA ARG A 156 -18.52 -3.74 9.51
C ARG A 156 -17.77 -4.48 10.61
N ARG A 157 -16.85 -5.38 10.26
CA ARG A 157 -16.25 -6.28 11.25
C ARG A 157 -14.82 -6.66 10.88
N MET A 158 -14.00 -6.83 11.91
CA MET A 158 -12.66 -7.41 11.82
C MET A 158 -12.44 -8.43 12.93
N TRP A 159 -11.58 -9.41 12.64
CA TRP A 159 -11.22 -10.52 13.51
C TRP A 159 -9.70 -10.58 13.62
N ALA A 160 -9.19 -10.47 14.84
CA ALA A 160 -7.78 -10.74 15.12
C ALA A 160 -7.59 -12.18 15.54
N MET A 161 -6.51 -12.78 15.05
CA MET A 161 -6.14 -14.16 15.31
C MET A 161 -4.67 -14.26 15.65
N ASP A 162 -4.32 -15.19 16.52
CA ASP A 162 -2.92 -15.53 16.76
C ASP A 162 -2.30 -16.27 15.55
N HIS A 163 -0.99 -16.49 15.58
CA HIS A 163 -0.27 -17.31 14.59
C HIS A 163 -0.70 -18.78 14.51
N HIS A 164 -1.58 -19.25 15.39
CA HIS A 164 -2.22 -20.56 15.33
C HIS A 164 -3.64 -20.48 14.75
N PHE A 165 -4.05 -19.32 14.25
CA PHE A 165 -5.36 -19.02 13.67
C PHE A 165 -6.51 -19.13 14.69
N ASN A 166 -6.23 -19.01 15.99
CA ASN A 166 -7.27 -18.88 17.02
C ASN A 166 -7.71 -17.42 17.09
N ILE A 167 -9.02 -17.18 17.12
CA ILE A 167 -9.56 -15.82 17.31
C ILE A 167 -9.17 -15.32 18.70
N LEU A 168 -8.47 -14.18 18.73
CA LEU A 168 -8.15 -13.42 19.94
C LEU A 168 -9.32 -12.53 20.33
N TRP A 169 -9.82 -11.75 19.38
CA TRP A 169 -10.93 -10.83 19.57
C TRP A 169 -11.60 -10.48 18.23
N THR A 170 -12.81 -9.91 18.33
CA THR A 170 -13.60 -9.43 17.20
C THR A 170 -14.03 -7.99 17.48
N HIS A 171 -13.89 -7.10 16.50
CA HIS A 171 -14.35 -5.72 16.58
C HIS A 171 -15.47 -5.47 15.57
N GLU A 172 -16.56 -4.83 16.02
CA GLU A 172 -17.63 -4.32 15.15
C GLU A 172 -17.57 -2.79 15.10
N GLY A 173 -17.47 -2.24 13.90
CA GLY A 173 -17.25 -0.82 13.67
C GLY A 173 -17.09 -0.53 12.18
N ASN A 174 -16.58 0.66 11.86
CA ASN A 174 -16.20 1.03 10.51
C ASN A 174 -14.67 0.92 10.37
N PRO A 175 -14.12 -0.23 9.94
CA PRO A 175 -12.68 -0.44 9.84
C PRO A 175 -12.02 0.29 8.66
N GLY A 176 -12.80 1.01 7.85
CA GLY A 176 -12.29 1.65 6.64
C GLY A 176 -11.82 0.65 5.59
N HIS A 177 -11.02 1.15 4.64
CA HIS A 177 -10.45 0.33 3.58
C HIS A 177 -9.33 -0.58 4.07
N PHE A 178 -8.42 -0.07 4.89
CA PHE A 178 -7.29 -0.83 5.42
C PHE A 178 -6.89 -0.29 6.81
N PRO A 179 -7.22 -0.99 7.91
CA PRO A 179 -6.69 -0.69 9.24
C PRO A 179 -5.16 -0.69 9.25
N TRP A 180 -4.56 0.19 10.04
CA TRP A 180 -3.10 0.21 10.22
C TRP A 180 -2.73 -0.21 11.63
N VAL A 181 -1.64 -0.95 11.77
CA VAL A 181 -1.15 -1.48 13.05
C VAL A 181 0.20 -0.87 13.39
N TYR A 182 0.44 -0.49 14.65
CA TYR A 182 1.70 0.09 15.11
C TYR A 182 1.75 0.11 16.64
N ASP A 183 2.91 -0.22 17.21
CA ASP A 183 3.25 -0.01 18.62
C ASP A 183 3.35 1.50 18.94
N LEU A 184 2.22 2.13 19.28
CA LEU A 184 2.10 3.57 19.51
C LEU A 184 2.49 3.94 20.94
N ASP A 185 2.29 3.04 21.90
CA ASP A 185 2.60 3.31 23.30
C ASP A 185 3.99 2.81 23.75
N GLY A 186 4.63 1.95 22.96
CA GLY A 186 5.99 1.45 23.16
C GLY A 186 6.07 0.23 24.09
N ASP A 187 4.97 -0.48 24.31
CA ASP A 187 4.92 -1.66 25.19
C ASP A 187 5.33 -2.97 24.51
N GLY A 188 5.56 -2.93 23.18
CA GLY A 188 5.96 -4.07 22.37
C GLY A 188 4.80 -4.84 21.75
N TYR A 189 3.58 -4.32 21.82
CA TYR A 189 2.40 -4.80 21.12
C TYR A 189 1.93 -3.75 20.10
N ASP A 190 1.30 -4.19 19.01
CA ASP A 190 0.72 -3.26 18.04
C ASP A 190 -0.70 -2.85 18.45
N GLU A 191 -0.93 -1.54 18.58
CA GLU A 191 -2.28 -0.96 18.54
C GLU A 191 -2.83 -1.04 17.11
N VAL A 192 -4.16 -1.04 16.97
CA VAL A 192 -4.85 -1.13 15.68
C VAL A 192 -5.73 0.10 15.44
N MET A 193 -5.36 0.94 14.48
CA MET A 193 -6.21 2.00 13.98
C MET A 193 -7.26 1.41 13.02
N ALA A 194 -8.40 0.99 13.57
CA ALA A 194 -9.52 0.40 12.84
C ALA A 194 -10.43 1.49 12.27
N GLY A 195 -10.04 2.03 11.12
CA GLY A 195 -10.71 3.15 10.46
C GLY A 195 -10.61 4.42 11.29
N TYR A 196 -11.63 4.71 12.10
CA TYR A 196 -11.68 5.89 12.97
C TYR A 196 -11.61 5.56 14.47
N THR A 197 -11.40 4.31 14.85
CA THR A 197 -11.25 3.91 16.26
C THR A 197 -9.88 3.27 16.47
N LEU A 198 -9.12 3.79 17.43
CA LEU A 198 -7.91 3.14 17.89
C LEU A 198 -8.28 2.04 18.91
N LEU A 199 -7.79 0.84 18.65
CA LEU A 199 -7.90 -0.32 19.53
C LEU A 199 -6.53 -0.64 20.12
N ASP A 200 -6.53 -1.07 21.37
CA ASP A 200 -5.41 -1.73 22.02
C ASP A 200 -5.13 -3.10 21.37
N HIS A 201 -3.98 -3.71 21.66
CA HIS A 201 -3.56 -5.00 21.12
C HIS A 201 -4.56 -6.14 21.43
N ASP A 202 -5.35 -5.99 22.51
CA ASP A 202 -6.38 -6.94 22.95
C ASP A 202 -7.80 -6.63 22.41
N GLY A 203 -7.92 -5.63 21.54
CA GLY A 203 -9.16 -5.21 20.91
C GLY A 203 -9.98 -4.22 21.73
N THR A 204 -9.49 -3.79 22.90
CA THR A 204 -10.14 -2.76 23.72
C THR A 204 -10.14 -1.41 22.99
N PRO A 205 -11.30 -0.75 22.78
CA PRO A 205 -11.31 0.58 22.20
C PRO A 205 -10.68 1.61 23.14
N LEU A 206 -9.65 2.32 22.66
CA LEU A 206 -8.96 3.37 23.41
C LEU A 206 -9.65 4.73 23.18
N TRP A 207 -9.82 5.11 21.92
CA TRP A 207 -10.50 6.35 21.53
C TRP A 207 -10.96 6.29 20.07
N SER A 208 -11.82 7.24 19.66
CA SER A 208 -12.25 7.40 18.27
C SER A 208 -12.10 8.84 17.81
N CYS A 209 -11.81 9.02 16.52
CA CYS A 209 -11.89 10.30 15.85
C CYS A 209 -13.30 10.88 15.97
N ARG A 210 -13.40 12.21 15.92
CA ARG A 210 -14.65 12.93 16.11
C ARG A 210 -15.05 13.66 14.83
N ASP A 211 -16.35 13.81 14.63
CA ASP A 211 -16.90 14.62 13.53
C ASP A 211 -16.31 14.25 12.16
N LEU A 212 -16.22 12.94 11.89
CA LEU A 212 -15.84 12.41 10.59
C LEU A 212 -17.03 11.65 10.00
N ASP A 213 -17.34 11.98 8.76
CA ASP A 213 -18.32 11.26 7.96
C ASP A 213 -17.64 10.13 7.17
N ASP A 214 -18.45 9.19 6.73
CA ASP A 214 -18.07 8.07 5.87
C ASP A 214 -17.04 7.12 6.53
N HIS A 215 -16.04 6.65 5.80
CA HIS A 215 -15.03 5.71 6.25
C HIS A 215 -13.61 6.27 6.02
N ALA A 216 -12.63 5.74 6.75
CA ALA A 216 -11.23 6.04 6.50
C ALA A 216 -10.80 5.38 5.18
N ASP A 217 -10.26 6.19 4.27
CA ASP A 217 -9.72 5.70 3.00
C ASP A 217 -8.27 5.26 3.17
N CYS A 218 -7.47 6.00 3.93
CA CYS A 218 -6.06 5.71 4.17
C CYS A 218 -5.61 6.19 5.54
N ILE A 219 -4.66 5.48 6.14
CA ILE A 219 -4.12 5.74 7.48
C ILE A 219 -2.59 5.71 7.38
N TRP A 220 -1.96 6.74 7.95
CA TRP A 220 -0.51 6.86 8.02
C TRP A 220 -0.03 7.16 9.42
N ILE A 221 1.12 6.60 9.79
CA ILE A 221 1.75 6.84 11.09
C ILE A 221 3.17 7.39 10.92
N GLY A 222 3.54 8.35 11.74
CA GLY A 222 4.92 8.86 11.80
C GLY A 222 5.04 10.09 12.68
N ASP A 223 6.26 10.42 13.09
CA ASP A 223 6.58 11.68 13.77
C ASP A 223 6.52 12.83 12.75
N VAL A 224 5.32 13.37 12.56
CA VAL A 224 5.03 14.40 11.56
C VAL A 224 5.57 15.74 12.04
N ASN A 225 5.40 16.02 13.34
CA ASN A 225 5.69 17.32 13.92
C ASN A 225 7.17 17.46 14.37
N GLY A 226 7.91 16.36 14.51
CA GLY A 226 9.32 16.29 14.86
C GLY A 226 9.60 16.31 16.37
N ASP A 227 8.64 15.96 17.22
CA ASP A 227 8.79 15.94 18.68
C ASP A 227 9.25 14.58 19.23
N GLY A 228 9.34 13.56 18.38
CA GLY A 228 9.80 12.22 18.70
C GLY A 228 8.68 11.24 19.10
N ASP A 229 7.43 11.70 19.18
CA ASP A 229 6.26 10.83 19.33
C ASP A 229 5.58 10.63 17.95
N PRO A 230 5.01 9.43 17.66
CA PRO A 230 4.31 9.22 16.40
C PRO A 230 2.90 9.84 16.42
N GLU A 231 2.53 10.46 15.31
CA GLU A 231 1.15 10.87 14.99
C GLU A 231 0.46 9.91 14.05
N ILE A 232 -0.88 9.96 14.06
CA ILE A 232 -1.76 9.24 13.14
C ILE A 232 -2.41 10.27 12.22
N VAL A 233 -2.14 10.18 10.92
CA VAL A 233 -2.77 11.00 9.88
C VAL A 233 -3.75 10.14 9.09
N ILE A 234 -4.98 10.62 8.93
CA ILE A 234 -6.08 9.86 8.33
C ILE A 234 -6.67 10.67 7.18
N GLY A 235 -6.80 10.02 6.03
CA GLY A 235 -7.53 10.52 4.87
C GLY A 235 -8.92 9.88 4.77
N GLY A 236 -9.89 10.67 4.35
CA GLY A 236 -11.28 10.27 4.17
C GLY A 236 -12.10 11.47 3.71
N SER A 237 -13.22 11.75 4.37
CA SER A 237 -14.04 12.95 4.13
C SER A 237 -13.25 14.27 4.32
N VAL A 238 -12.25 14.27 5.21
CA VAL A 238 -11.26 15.32 5.41
C VAL A 238 -9.90 14.68 5.70
N THR A 239 -8.83 15.48 5.77
CA THR A 239 -7.55 15.00 6.32
C THR A 239 -7.39 15.48 7.76
N VAL A 240 -7.11 14.57 8.69
CA VAL A 240 -6.91 14.90 10.12
C VAL A 240 -5.61 14.33 10.63
N MET A 241 -5.05 14.94 11.67
CA MET A 241 -3.95 14.40 12.45
C MET A 241 -4.29 14.35 13.93
N TYR A 242 -4.02 13.20 14.53
CA TYR A 242 -4.21 12.92 15.95
C TYR A 242 -2.88 12.51 16.57
N ASP A 243 -2.67 12.88 17.84
CA ASP A 243 -1.65 12.23 18.66
C ASP A 243 -2.12 10.82 19.07
N ARG A 244 -1.18 9.99 19.56
CA ARG A 244 -1.48 8.64 20.06
C ARG A 244 -2.52 8.58 21.19
N ASN A 245 -2.78 9.69 21.88
CA ASN A 245 -3.75 9.77 22.98
C ASN A 245 -5.15 10.23 22.52
N GLY A 246 -5.37 10.38 21.22
CA GLY A 246 -6.67 10.75 20.64
C GLY A 246 -6.97 12.25 20.72
N ARG A 247 -5.95 13.10 20.89
CA ARG A 247 -6.10 14.55 20.73
C ARG A 247 -5.91 14.90 19.26
N GLU A 248 -6.95 15.46 18.65
CA GLU A 248 -6.85 16.09 17.34
C GLU A 248 -5.88 17.29 17.41
N LEU A 249 -4.83 17.25 16.60
CA LEU A 249 -3.83 18.30 16.50
C LEU A 249 -4.20 19.33 15.43
N TRP A 250 -4.71 18.87 14.30
CA TRP A 250 -5.28 19.71 13.25
C TRP A 250 -6.24 18.95 12.34
N ARG A 251 -7.02 19.72 11.58
CA ARG A 251 -7.95 19.24 10.56
C ARG A 251 -7.85 20.12 9.32
N TYR A 252 -7.74 19.46 8.18
CA TYR A 252 -7.72 20.08 6.86
C TYR A 252 -9.01 19.76 6.11
N GLU A 253 -9.87 20.76 5.96
CA GLU A 253 -11.17 20.69 5.28
C GLU A 253 -11.11 21.24 3.85
N GLY A 254 -9.90 21.43 3.30
CA GLY A 254 -9.71 21.95 1.95
C GLY A 254 -9.90 20.90 0.84
N SER A 255 -10.10 19.63 1.21
CA SER A 255 -10.46 18.54 0.30
C SER A 255 -11.96 18.26 0.29
N ILE A 256 -12.48 17.77 -0.84
CA ILE A 256 -13.81 17.15 -0.92
C ILE A 256 -13.75 15.71 -0.40
N GLU A 257 -12.71 14.97 -0.81
CA GLU A 257 -12.46 13.60 -0.32
C GLU A 257 -10.96 13.30 -0.51
N SER A 258 -10.26 13.18 0.61
CA SER A 258 -8.82 12.91 0.67
C SER A 258 -8.56 11.40 0.63
N GLN A 259 -8.76 10.80 -0.53
CA GLN A 259 -8.74 9.34 -0.67
C GLN A 259 -7.36 8.71 -0.46
N HIS A 260 -6.30 9.38 -0.90
CA HIS A 260 -4.93 8.93 -0.68
C HIS A 260 -4.13 10.04 -0.02
N ILE A 261 -3.34 9.68 0.97
CA ILE A 261 -2.29 10.52 1.54
C ILE A 261 -0.99 9.74 1.56
N ALA A 262 0.12 10.45 1.69
CA ALA A 262 1.45 9.89 1.81
C ALA A 262 2.30 10.79 2.71
N LEU A 263 2.90 10.21 3.75
CA LEU A 263 3.88 10.91 4.58
C LEU A 263 5.27 10.80 3.97
N GLY A 264 5.96 11.93 3.91
CA GLY A 264 7.33 11.97 3.44
C GLY A 264 8.01 13.29 3.69
N ARG A 265 9.33 13.27 3.60
CA ARG A 265 10.14 14.48 3.64
C ARG A 265 10.26 15.05 2.23
N PHE A 266 9.24 15.76 1.77
CA PHE A 266 9.18 16.29 0.40
C PHE A 266 9.80 17.68 0.24
N ARG A 267 9.89 18.46 1.33
CA ARG A 267 10.38 19.85 1.34
C ARG A 267 11.45 20.04 2.43
N SER A 268 12.63 20.52 2.04
CA SER A 268 13.75 20.73 2.98
C SER A 268 13.66 22.04 3.78
N ASP A 269 12.85 22.97 3.33
CA ASP A 269 12.59 24.27 3.96
C ASP A 269 11.33 24.27 4.85
N LEU A 270 10.62 23.14 4.92
CA LEU A 270 9.54 22.92 5.88
C LEU A 270 10.04 21.98 6.99
N PRO A 271 9.65 22.23 8.26
CA PRO A 271 9.98 21.33 9.36
C PRO A 271 9.17 20.03 9.26
N GLY A 272 9.69 18.97 9.89
CA GLY A 272 9.00 17.69 10.02
C GLY A 272 8.69 17.00 8.68
N LEU A 273 7.73 16.10 8.73
CA LEU A 273 7.16 15.45 7.55
C LEU A 273 6.11 16.36 6.90
N GLN A 274 5.87 16.13 5.62
CA GLN A 274 4.77 16.72 4.88
C GLN A 274 3.78 15.63 4.49
N ILE A 275 2.55 16.05 4.20
CA ILE A 275 1.45 15.17 3.82
C ILE A 275 1.13 15.47 2.37
N ALA A 276 1.62 14.63 1.46
CA ALA A 276 1.15 14.63 0.08
C ALA A 276 -0.22 13.96 0.05
N GLY A 277 -1.14 14.47 -0.77
CA GLY A 277 -2.49 13.97 -0.81
C GLY A 277 -3.13 14.04 -2.18
N LEU A 278 -4.21 13.29 -2.35
CA LEU A 278 -5.11 13.36 -3.48
C LEU A 278 -6.49 13.79 -3.01
N ASP A 279 -7.05 14.81 -3.64
CA ASP A 279 -8.43 15.22 -3.47
C ASP A 279 -9.28 14.88 -4.70
N ARG A 280 -10.41 14.19 -4.50
CA ARG A 280 -11.40 13.90 -5.55
C ARG A 280 -12.34 15.09 -5.76
N LEU A 281 -11.86 16.09 -6.51
CA LEU A 281 -12.59 17.33 -6.82
C LEU A 281 -14.00 17.12 -7.41
N VAL A 282 -14.17 16.11 -8.27
CA VAL A 282 -15.45 15.76 -8.88
C VAL A 282 -15.62 14.25 -8.88
N ARG A 283 -16.71 13.79 -8.26
CA ARG A 283 -17.04 12.38 -8.10
C ARG A 283 -17.99 11.88 -9.21
N GLU A 284 -17.55 10.95 -10.06
CA GLU A 284 -18.38 10.23 -11.05
C GLU A 284 -19.45 9.33 -10.42
N ASP A 285 -19.23 8.84 -9.19
CA ASP A 285 -20.12 7.93 -8.48
C ASP A 285 -21.28 8.63 -7.75
N ASP A 286 -21.35 9.96 -7.83
CA ASP A 286 -22.40 10.76 -7.18
C ASP A 286 -23.76 10.72 -7.90
N GLY A 287 -23.85 9.95 -8.99
CA GLY A 287 -25.07 9.78 -9.79
C GLY A 287 -25.42 10.97 -10.68
N LYS A 288 -24.56 12.01 -10.76
CA LYS A 288 -24.80 13.21 -11.57
C LYS A 288 -24.25 13.09 -13.00
N GLY A 289 -23.57 11.99 -13.33
CA GLY A 289 -23.02 11.74 -14.67
C GLY A 289 -21.90 12.72 -15.06
N LEU A 290 -21.19 13.25 -14.05
CA LEU A 290 -20.05 14.13 -14.24
C LEU A 290 -18.80 13.31 -14.62
N VAL A 291 -17.88 13.95 -15.32
CA VAL A 291 -16.56 13.37 -15.58
C VAL A 291 -15.67 13.66 -14.37
N GLY A 292 -14.99 12.62 -13.91
CA GLY A 292 -14.17 12.62 -12.71
C GLY A 292 -13.04 13.60 -12.82
N LYS A 293 -12.74 14.25 -11.70
CA LYS A 293 -11.58 15.13 -11.59
C LYS A 293 -10.96 14.98 -10.22
N ASP A 294 -9.65 14.80 -10.18
CA ASP A 294 -8.87 14.72 -8.96
C ASP A 294 -7.68 15.71 -9.01
N ALA A 295 -7.09 16.02 -7.87
CA ALA A 295 -5.96 16.95 -7.78
C ALA A 295 -5.03 16.56 -6.64
N LEU A 296 -3.73 16.65 -6.90
CA LEU A 296 -2.73 16.50 -5.86
C LEU A 296 -2.74 17.72 -4.92
N PHE A 297 -2.37 17.53 -3.67
CA PHE A 297 -2.08 18.60 -2.73
C PHE A 297 -0.89 18.25 -1.85
N LEU A 298 -0.35 19.26 -1.16
CA LEU A 298 0.66 19.08 -0.13
C LEU A 298 0.31 19.94 1.08
N LEU A 299 0.32 19.32 2.26
CA LEU A 299 0.22 20.01 3.54
C LEU A 299 1.58 20.01 4.25
N ASP A 300 1.83 21.04 5.05
CA ASP A 300 2.91 20.99 6.05
C ASP A 300 2.51 20.19 7.28
N GLY A 301 3.46 19.92 8.19
CA GLY A 301 3.20 19.15 9.41
C GLY A 301 2.21 19.80 10.40
N SER A 302 1.76 21.03 10.14
CA SER A 302 0.71 21.71 10.90
C SER A 302 -0.65 21.71 10.19
N GLY A 303 -0.80 20.92 9.11
CA GLY A 303 -2.04 20.79 8.34
C GLY A 303 -2.34 21.98 7.44
N ARG A 304 -1.38 22.87 7.18
CA ARG A 304 -1.58 24.03 6.29
C ARG A 304 -1.28 23.65 4.85
N GLU A 305 -2.18 24.01 3.94
CA GLU A 305 -1.96 23.83 2.50
C GLU A 305 -0.73 24.62 2.03
N VAL A 306 0.25 23.91 1.48
CA VAL A 306 1.44 24.46 0.84
C VAL A 306 1.14 24.74 -0.62
N TRP A 307 0.48 23.79 -1.30
CA TRP A 307 -0.05 23.94 -2.64
C TRP A 307 -1.15 22.90 -2.89
N LYS A 308 -1.97 23.20 -3.88
CA LYS A 308 -2.94 22.30 -4.47
C LYS A 308 -2.89 22.41 -5.99
N GLU A 309 -2.89 21.27 -6.65
CA GLU A 309 -2.82 21.17 -8.09
C GLU A 309 -4.04 21.83 -8.73
N ASP A 310 -3.80 22.73 -9.67
CA ASP A 310 -4.84 23.24 -10.56
C ASP A 310 -5.05 22.26 -11.74
N ARG A 311 -5.61 21.08 -11.44
CA ARG A 311 -5.79 19.99 -12.41
C ARG A 311 -6.61 20.49 -13.60
N LYS A 312 -6.13 20.26 -14.83
CA LYS A 312 -6.84 20.66 -16.07
C LYS A 312 -7.44 19.50 -16.85
N THR A 313 -7.03 18.29 -16.57
CA THR A 313 -7.49 17.07 -17.24
C THR A 313 -8.49 16.30 -16.36
N PRO A 314 -9.30 15.41 -16.97
CA PRO A 314 -10.03 14.40 -16.22
C PRO A 314 -9.10 13.51 -15.38
N GLY A 315 -9.64 12.93 -14.31
CA GLY A 315 -8.94 12.01 -13.43
C GLY A 315 -9.90 11.49 -12.36
N TRP A 316 -9.92 10.19 -12.12
CA TRP A 316 -10.91 9.58 -11.23
C TRP A 316 -10.30 9.10 -9.92
N LEU A 317 -9.15 8.42 -10.02
CA LEU A 317 -8.50 7.70 -8.95
C LEU A 317 -7.00 7.67 -9.23
N THR A 318 -6.37 8.84 -9.23
CA THR A 318 -4.92 8.90 -9.08
C THR A 318 -4.53 8.15 -7.81
N ILE A 319 -3.47 7.35 -7.86
CA ILE A 319 -2.90 6.76 -6.65
C ILE A 319 -1.58 7.45 -6.39
N ILE A 320 -1.32 7.76 -5.12
CA ILE A 320 -0.05 8.34 -4.69
C ILE A 320 0.63 7.50 -3.63
N GLU A 321 1.96 7.41 -3.72
CA GLU A 321 2.83 6.81 -2.72
C GLU A 321 4.10 7.65 -2.54
N PRO A 322 4.71 7.67 -1.35
CA PRO A 322 6.04 8.22 -1.20
C PRO A 322 7.07 7.25 -1.78
N LEU A 323 7.90 7.72 -2.69
CA LEU A 323 9.02 6.97 -3.24
C LEU A 323 10.33 7.52 -2.67
N ARG A 324 11.18 6.62 -2.16
CA ARG A 324 12.46 6.97 -1.53
C ARG A 324 13.63 6.45 -2.35
N GLY A 325 14.79 7.10 -2.26
CA GLY A 325 16.01 6.58 -2.87
C GLY A 325 16.03 6.53 -4.41
N TRP A 326 15.17 7.27 -5.11
CA TRP A 326 15.27 7.42 -6.58
C TRP A 326 16.60 8.08 -6.98
N ALA A 327 17.08 9.03 -6.18
CA ALA A 327 18.36 9.70 -6.38
C ALA A 327 19.10 9.78 -5.04
N GLU A 328 20.42 9.61 -5.09
CA GLU A 328 21.27 9.59 -3.91
C GLU A 328 21.20 10.92 -3.15
N GLY A 329 20.89 10.85 -1.84
CA GLY A 329 20.76 12.02 -0.97
C GLY A 329 19.58 12.93 -1.29
N ALA A 330 18.65 12.50 -2.18
CA ALA A 330 17.44 13.24 -2.45
C ALA A 330 16.46 13.17 -1.27
N LEU A 331 15.56 14.14 -1.25
CA LEU A 331 14.33 14.08 -0.49
C LEU A 331 13.41 12.98 -1.04
N ASP A 332 12.35 12.68 -0.31
CA ASP A 332 11.30 11.78 -0.80
C ASP A 332 10.61 12.43 -2.02
N TYR A 333 10.11 11.58 -2.92
CA TYR A 333 9.31 11.98 -4.08
C TYR A 333 7.88 11.46 -3.96
N ILE A 334 6.95 12.13 -4.64
CA ILE A 334 5.55 11.71 -4.72
C ILE A 334 5.39 10.95 -6.03
N LEU A 335 5.26 9.62 -5.96
CA LEU A 335 4.88 8.82 -7.12
C LEU A 335 3.38 8.94 -7.31
N ALA A 336 2.95 9.45 -8.46
CA ALA A 336 1.54 9.56 -8.81
C ALA A 336 1.25 8.83 -10.12
N TYR A 337 0.30 7.90 -10.09
CA TYR A 337 -0.06 7.04 -11.22
C TYR A 337 -1.58 6.88 -11.34
N ARG A 338 -2.07 6.27 -12.42
CA ARG A 338 -3.51 6.25 -12.77
C ARG A 338 -4.16 7.64 -12.81
N ARG A 339 -3.40 8.65 -13.23
CA ARG A 339 -3.81 10.05 -13.24
C ARG A 339 -5.05 10.31 -14.10
N GLY A 340 -5.25 9.53 -15.17
CA GLY A 340 -6.32 9.72 -16.13
C GLY A 340 -6.09 10.94 -17.04
N GLY A 341 -6.94 11.07 -18.06
CA GLY A 341 -6.90 12.19 -18.99
C GLY A 341 -5.61 12.28 -19.84
N GLY A 342 -4.92 11.16 -20.05
CA GLY A 342 -3.65 11.08 -20.78
C GLY A 342 -2.43 11.59 -20.01
N VAL A 343 -2.55 11.80 -18.70
CA VAL A 343 -1.41 12.16 -17.85
C VAL A 343 -0.69 10.89 -17.41
N LEU A 344 0.59 10.82 -17.74
CA LEU A 344 1.43 9.67 -17.48
C LEU A 344 1.80 9.56 -15.98
N PRO A 345 2.10 8.34 -15.49
CA PRO A 345 2.70 8.16 -14.18
C PRO A 345 3.96 9.02 -14.03
N THR A 346 4.10 9.71 -12.90
CA THR A 346 5.16 10.70 -12.71
C THR A 346 5.64 10.72 -11.26
N LEU A 347 6.96 10.87 -11.06
CA LEU A 347 7.56 11.28 -9.79
C LEU A 347 7.60 12.79 -9.70
N TYR A 348 6.99 13.35 -8.66
CA TYR A 348 7.04 14.78 -8.36
C TYR A 348 7.90 15.06 -7.12
N ASP A 349 8.60 16.20 -7.11
CA ASP A 349 9.16 16.74 -5.86
C ASP A 349 8.08 17.45 -5.02
N GLY A 350 8.44 17.88 -3.80
CA GLY A 350 7.53 18.64 -2.93
C GLY A 350 7.13 20.03 -3.44
N HIS A 351 7.63 20.48 -4.60
CA HIS A 351 7.20 21.70 -5.27
C HIS A 351 6.29 21.42 -6.47
N MET A 352 5.91 20.15 -6.67
CA MET A 352 5.14 19.68 -7.81
C MET A 352 5.89 19.78 -9.15
N ASN A 353 7.22 19.81 -9.14
CA ASN A 353 8.00 19.66 -10.37
C ASN A 353 8.09 18.17 -10.74
N ALA A 354 7.88 17.85 -12.01
CA ALA A 354 8.10 16.49 -12.52
C ALA A 354 9.61 16.17 -12.53
N ILE A 355 10.00 15.10 -11.85
CA ILE A 355 11.36 14.60 -11.73
C ILE A 355 11.61 13.48 -12.72
N ALA A 356 10.65 12.57 -12.88
CA ALA A 356 10.67 11.50 -13.88
C ALA A 356 9.24 11.22 -14.33
N GLU A 357 9.00 11.19 -15.63
CA GLU A 357 7.72 10.80 -16.24
C GLU A 357 7.91 9.44 -16.92
N PHE A 358 7.05 8.47 -16.60
CA PHE A 358 7.16 7.11 -17.13
C PHE A 358 6.26 6.96 -18.37
N PRO A 359 6.79 6.52 -19.53
CA PRO A 359 6.06 6.53 -20.80
C PRO A 359 5.02 5.41 -20.95
N ASP A 360 4.78 4.61 -19.91
CA ASP A 360 3.76 3.55 -19.89
C ASP A 360 2.55 3.98 -19.05
N GLU A 361 1.36 3.54 -19.47
CA GLU A 361 0.14 3.69 -18.67
C GLU A 361 -0.14 2.40 -17.89
N GLY A 362 -0.61 2.54 -16.65
CA GLY A 362 -0.92 1.39 -15.82
C GLY A 362 -0.97 1.68 -14.33
N TYR A 363 -0.96 0.60 -13.57
CA TYR A 363 -0.66 0.63 -12.13
C TYR A 363 0.86 0.70 -11.92
N ALA A 364 1.28 1.11 -10.73
CA ALA A 364 2.67 1.17 -10.35
C ALA A 364 2.91 0.38 -9.06
N VAL A 365 4.09 -0.23 -8.96
CA VAL A 365 4.71 -0.66 -7.70
C VAL A 365 6.15 -0.17 -7.70
N HIS A 366 6.75 -0.04 -6.52
CA HIS A 366 8.15 0.34 -6.39
C HIS A 366 8.79 -0.37 -5.19
N ALA A 367 10.09 -0.62 -5.26
CA ALA A 367 10.93 -1.14 -4.18
C ALA A 367 12.41 -1.06 -4.61
N ASP A 368 13.35 -1.31 -3.69
CA ASP A 368 14.72 -1.64 -4.05
C ASP A 368 14.77 -3.12 -4.50
N LEU A 369 14.60 -3.34 -5.80
CA LEU A 369 14.30 -4.66 -6.37
C LEU A 369 15.46 -5.66 -6.27
N TRP A 370 16.67 -5.19 -6.01
CA TRP A 370 17.89 -6.01 -5.98
C TRP A 370 18.93 -5.54 -4.94
N GLY A 371 18.49 -4.82 -3.91
CA GLY A 371 19.34 -4.43 -2.78
C GLY A 371 20.42 -3.40 -3.11
N SER A 372 20.16 -2.51 -4.08
CA SER A 372 21.07 -1.44 -4.50
C SER A 372 21.11 -0.23 -3.58
N GLY A 373 20.19 -0.14 -2.61
CA GLY A 373 19.92 1.05 -1.80
C GLY A 373 19.14 2.13 -2.54
N MET A 374 18.65 1.85 -3.75
CA MET A 374 17.86 2.77 -4.56
C MET A 374 16.60 2.07 -5.04
N GLU A 375 15.45 2.74 -4.99
CA GLU A 375 14.20 2.15 -5.46
C GLU A 375 14.05 2.24 -6.99
N GLN A 376 13.38 1.24 -7.54
CA GLN A 376 12.93 1.16 -8.92
C GLN A 376 11.41 1.19 -8.97
N VAL A 377 10.88 1.58 -10.12
CA VAL A 377 9.44 1.65 -10.38
C VAL A 377 9.07 0.65 -11.46
N ILE A 378 8.06 -0.17 -11.21
CA ILE A 378 7.44 -1.03 -12.23
C ILE A 378 6.10 -0.42 -12.60
N ILE A 379 5.93 -0.03 -13.87
CA ILE A 379 4.63 0.34 -14.42
C ILE A 379 4.07 -0.86 -15.17
N TYR A 380 2.86 -1.28 -14.83
CA TYR A 380 2.29 -2.51 -15.37
C TYR A 380 0.82 -2.38 -15.79
N SER A 381 0.47 -3.18 -16.80
CA SER A 381 -0.87 -3.36 -17.36
C SER A 381 -1.31 -4.81 -17.22
N ASP A 382 -2.38 -5.21 -17.90
CA ASP A 382 -2.79 -6.61 -17.99
C ASP A 382 -1.83 -7.47 -18.84
N GLU A 383 -0.95 -6.84 -19.60
CA GLU A 383 -0.10 -7.52 -20.59
C GLU A 383 1.39 -7.38 -20.32
N THR A 384 1.81 -6.24 -19.79
CA THR A 384 3.24 -5.89 -19.70
C THR A 384 3.60 -5.30 -18.35
N ALA A 385 4.80 -5.62 -17.86
CA ALA A 385 5.44 -4.92 -16.75
C ALA A 385 6.74 -4.27 -17.24
N SER A 386 6.85 -2.95 -17.11
CA SER A 386 8.04 -2.17 -17.49
C SER A 386 8.78 -1.71 -16.24
N ILE A 387 10.04 -2.11 -16.11
CA ILE A 387 10.90 -1.80 -14.96
C ILE A 387 11.74 -0.56 -15.29
N TYR A 388 11.65 0.47 -14.45
CA TYR A 388 12.34 1.74 -14.57
C TYR A 388 13.29 1.99 -13.41
N SER A 389 14.45 2.55 -13.72
CA SER A 389 15.48 2.91 -12.74
C SER A 389 16.08 4.28 -13.05
N SER A 390 16.62 4.96 -12.04
CA SER A 390 17.41 6.17 -12.23
C SER A 390 18.85 5.90 -12.68
N LYS A 391 19.31 4.65 -12.60
CA LYS A 391 20.63 4.18 -13.02
C LYS A 391 20.50 2.94 -13.91
N SER A 392 21.44 2.79 -14.84
CA SER A 392 21.51 1.57 -15.67
C SER A 392 21.74 0.35 -14.79
N ALA A 393 21.04 -0.74 -15.09
CA ALA A 393 21.21 -2.05 -14.48
C ALA A 393 21.08 -3.13 -15.57
N ASP A 394 21.72 -4.27 -15.37
CA ASP A 394 21.58 -5.45 -16.23
C ASP A 394 20.92 -6.56 -15.42
N LEU A 395 19.67 -6.87 -15.75
CA LEU A 395 18.88 -7.88 -15.03
C LEU A 395 19.42 -9.30 -15.23
N SER A 396 20.32 -9.53 -16.19
CA SER A 396 20.96 -10.83 -16.39
C SER A 396 22.17 -11.07 -15.47
N GLU A 397 22.63 -10.05 -14.72
CA GLU A 397 23.66 -10.26 -13.72
C GLU A 397 23.15 -11.25 -12.64
N PRO A 398 24.02 -12.03 -11.99
CA PRO A 398 23.58 -12.89 -10.90
C PRO A 398 23.00 -12.10 -9.72
N ALA A 399 22.01 -12.66 -9.05
CA ALA A 399 21.53 -12.18 -7.76
C ALA A 399 22.62 -12.27 -6.69
N SER A 400 22.48 -11.49 -5.60
CA SER A 400 23.51 -11.38 -4.57
C SER A 400 23.71 -12.66 -3.75
N GLY A 401 22.71 -13.55 -3.75
CA GLY A 401 22.59 -14.73 -2.89
C GLY A 401 22.25 -14.40 -1.44
N ILE A 402 21.88 -13.14 -1.14
CA ILE A 402 21.53 -12.67 0.19
C ILE A 402 20.07 -12.21 0.16
N PRO A 403 19.15 -12.88 0.87
CA PRO A 403 17.74 -12.51 0.89
C PRO A 403 17.50 -11.04 1.19
N LEU A 404 16.61 -10.40 0.43
CA LEU A 404 16.19 -9.03 0.69
C LEU A 404 15.13 -8.98 1.80
N PRO A 405 15.13 -7.91 2.63
CA PRO A 405 14.12 -7.77 3.68
C PRO A 405 12.74 -7.47 3.09
N GLN A 406 11.72 -8.16 3.59
CA GLN A 406 10.32 -7.82 3.34
C GLN A 406 9.89 -6.70 4.29
N THR A 407 10.01 -5.45 3.83
CA THR A 407 9.62 -4.29 4.65
C THR A 407 8.13 -4.28 4.97
N LYS A 408 7.72 -3.64 6.08
CA LYS A 408 6.31 -3.54 6.47
C LYS A 408 5.40 -2.94 5.39
N ARG A 409 5.89 -1.96 4.62
CA ARG A 409 5.16 -1.41 3.45
C ARG A 409 4.86 -2.49 2.41
N LEU A 410 5.80 -3.38 2.13
CA LEU A 410 5.63 -4.45 1.15
C LEU A 410 4.77 -5.61 1.69
N SER A 411 4.77 -5.86 3.00
CA SER A 411 3.90 -6.86 3.66
C SER A 411 2.52 -6.32 4.07
N SER A 412 2.22 -5.05 3.80
CA SER A 412 0.94 -4.39 4.06
C SER A 412 0.50 -3.60 2.83
N SER A 413 0.50 -4.28 1.68
CA SER A 413 0.10 -3.68 0.40
C SER A 413 -1.42 -3.57 0.31
N THR A 414 -1.91 -2.41 -0.12
CA THR A 414 -3.34 -2.14 -0.30
C THR A 414 -3.59 -1.27 -1.53
N LEU A 415 -4.81 -1.32 -2.08
CA LEU A 415 -5.24 -0.41 -3.14
C LEU A 415 -5.35 1.05 -2.67
N TYR A 416 -5.44 1.27 -1.36
CA TYR A 416 -5.61 2.57 -0.73
C TYR A 416 -4.39 2.88 0.14
N PRO A 417 -3.27 3.34 -0.45
CA PRO A 417 -1.98 3.32 0.23
C PRO A 417 -2.01 3.97 1.63
N GLY A 418 -1.86 3.12 2.64
CA GLY A 418 -1.49 3.46 4.01
C GLY A 418 -0.01 3.20 4.23
N GLY A 419 0.54 3.65 5.34
CA GLY A 419 1.97 3.52 5.56
C GLY A 419 2.45 4.01 6.90
N GLU A 420 3.76 3.84 7.11
CA GLU A 420 4.45 4.49 8.21
C GLU A 420 5.80 5.06 7.78
N VAL A 421 6.22 6.10 8.49
CA VAL A 421 7.60 6.57 8.49
C VAL A 421 8.20 6.13 9.81
N PRO A 422 9.14 5.14 9.80
CA PRO A 422 9.75 4.67 11.02
C PRO A 422 10.37 5.83 11.80
N LEU A 423 10.15 5.85 13.11
CA LEU A 423 10.85 6.76 14.01
C LEU A 423 12.34 6.44 13.92
N PHE A 424 13.16 7.43 13.56
CA PHE A 424 14.61 7.25 13.58
C PHE A 424 15.02 7.01 15.04
N SER A 425 15.60 5.85 15.31
CA SER A 425 16.34 5.66 16.55
C SER A 425 17.51 6.65 16.54
N SER A 426 17.47 7.62 17.45
CA SER A 426 18.52 8.62 17.66
C SER A 426 19.85 7.99 18.02
#